data_AF-A0AAW8LGT8-F1
#
_entry.id   AF-A0AAW8LGT8-F1
#
_cell.length_a   1.000
_cell.length_b   1.000
_cell.length_c   1.000
_cell.angle_alpha   90.00
_cell.angle_beta   90.00
_cell.angle_gamma   90.00
#
_symmetry.space_group_name_H-M   'P 1'
#
loop_
_entity.id
_entity.type
_entity.pdbx_description
1 polymer ?
#
loop_
_entity_poly.entity_id
_entity_poly.type
_entity_poly.pdbx_seq_one_letter_code
_entity_poly.pdbx_strand_id
1 'polypeptide(L)'
;MLEQRATFELFFEQLGLDSSPEAIDEFINTHQIGMDVPLHKAPFWSKSQHDFLISHWKKDDDWAIFVDVLNEQLHIEAEGSGSCDVPSHKST
;
A
#
# COMPACT_ATOMS: atom_id res chain seq x y z
N MET A 1 -19.48 -3.35 19.70
CA MET A 1 -19.25 -4.66 19.06
C MET A 1 -18.19 -4.43 18.00
N LEU A 2 -16.90 -4.43 18.39
CA LEU A 2 -15.78 -4.42 17.43
C LEU A 2 -15.56 -5.89 17.05
N GLU A 3 -16.47 -6.39 16.23
CA GLU A 3 -16.56 -7.79 15.86
C GLU A 3 -15.50 -8.03 14.77
N GLN A 4 -14.38 -8.65 15.16
CA GLN A 4 -13.48 -9.46 14.31
C GLN A 4 -12.27 -8.74 13.66
N ARG A 5 -11.20 -8.57 14.46
CA ARG A 5 -9.82 -9.06 14.20
C ARG A 5 -9.30 -9.13 12.75
N ALA A 6 -9.66 -8.23 11.86
CA ALA A 6 -9.02 -8.21 10.55
C ALA A 6 -7.50 -7.99 10.79
N THR A 7 -6.68 -8.86 10.21
CA THR A 7 -5.21 -8.78 10.27
C THR A 7 -4.66 -8.65 8.86
N PHE A 8 -3.44 -8.13 8.74
CA PHE A 8 -2.76 -8.01 7.46
C PHE A 8 -2.58 -9.38 6.78
N GLU A 9 -2.33 -10.42 7.58
CA GLU A 9 -2.24 -11.81 7.12
C GLU A 9 -3.55 -12.24 6.44
N LEU A 10 -4.68 -12.07 7.13
CA LEU A 10 -6.00 -12.44 6.60
C LEU A 10 -6.34 -11.62 5.35
N PHE A 11 -5.97 -10.34 5.31
CA PHE A 11 -6.17 -9.48 4.14
C PHE A 11 -5.45 -10.05 2.90
N PHE A 12 -4.20 -10.50 3.06
CA PHE A 12 -3.42 -11.13 1.99
C PHE A 12 -4.01 -12.49 1.57
N GLU A 13 -4.42 -13.33 2.52
CA GLU A 13 -5.08 -14.62 2.20
C GLU A 13 -6.32 -14.42 1.33
N GLN A 14 -7.08 -13.35 1.58
CA GLN A 14 -8.34 -13.06 0.90
C GLN A 14 -8.13 -12.48 -0.51
N LEU A 15 -6.98 -11.84 -0.73
CA LEU A 15 -6.49 -11.49 -2.06
C LEU A 15 -5.89 -12.70 -2.81
N GLY A 16 -5.72 -13.84 -2.12
CA GLY A 16 -5.04 -15.02 -2.66
C GLY A 16 -3.52 -14.87 -2.74
N LEU A 17 -2.95 -14.00 -1.90
CA LEU A 17 -1.51 -13.79 -1.74
C LEU A 17 -1.01 -14.55 -0.50
N ASP A 18 0.30 -14.72 -0.42
CA ASP A 18 0.93 -15.32 0.75
C ASP A 18 0.87 -14.36 1.93
N SER A 19 0.33 -14.84 3.05
CA SER A 19 0.09 -14.06 4.26
C SER A 19 1.27 -14.08 5.23
N SER A 20 2.37 -14.75 4.88
CA SER A 20 3.57 -14.78 5.71
C SER A 20 4.25 -13.41 5.74
N PRO A 21 4.83 -13.00 6.88
CA PRO A 21 5.44 -11.67 7.01
C PRO A 21 6.58 -11.43 6.00
N GLU A 22 7.36 -12.47 5.70
CA GLU A 22 8.43 -12.40 4.68
C GLU A 22 7.88 -12.15 3.28
N ALA A 23 6.78 -12.81 2.92
CA ALA A 23 6.16 -12.67 1.61
C ALA A 23 5.43 -11.33 1.44
N ILE A 24 4.85 -10.81 2.52
CA ILE A 24 4.26 -9.47 2.56
C ILE A 24 5.34 -8.41 2.29
N ASP A 25 6.47 -8.48 2.99
CA ASP A 25 7.58 -7.54 2.81
C ASP A 25 8.15 -7.64 1.39
N GLU A 26 8.36 -8.86 0.90
CA GLU A 26 8.80 -9.07 -0.49
C GLU A 26 7.79 -8.50 -1.50
N PHE A 27 6.49 -8.71 -1.29
CA PHE A 27 5.44 -8.17 -2.16
C PHE A 27 5.50 -6.65 -2.19
N ILE A 28 5.62 -6.01 -1.02
CA ILE A 28 5.73 -4.56 -0.91
C ILE A 28 6.95 -4.06 -1.68
N ASN A 29 8.14 -4.65 -1.44
CA ASN A 29 9.37 -4.24 -2.12
C ASN A 29 9.34 -4.45 -3.63
N THR A 30 8.61 -5.45 -4.12
CA THR A 30 8.57 -5.82 -5.55
C THR A 30 7.43 -5.16 -6.34
N HIS A 31 6.33 -4.77 -5.69
CA HIS A 31 5.09 -4.29 -6.33
C HIS A 31 4.80 -2.81 -6.08
N GLN A 32 5.85 -1.99 -6.12
CA GLN A 32 5.75 -0.55 -5.87
C GLN A 32 4.89 0.17 -6.92
N ILE A 33 4.12 1.15 -6.44
CA ILE A 33 3.14 1.93 -7.17
C ILE A 33 3.65 3.38 -7.25
N GLY A 34 3.48 4.03 -8.41
CA GLY A 34 3.78 5.44 -8.55
C GLY A 34 2.81 6.30 -7.75
N MET A 35 3.25 7.41 -7.16
CA MET A 35 2.44 8.27 -6.29
C MET A 35 1.12 8.78 -6.92
N ASP A 36 1.03 8.82 -8.25
CA ASP A 36 -0.16 9.25 -9.00
C ASP A 36 -1.18 8.11 -9.21
N VAL A 37 -0.81 6.87 -8.92
CA VAL A 37 -1.62 5.67 -9.15
C VAL A 37 -2.19 5.21 -7.82
N PRO A 38 -3.52 5.15 -7.63
CA PRO A 38 -4.09 4.64 -6.40
C PRO A 38 -3.97 3.10 -6.33
N LEU A 39 -3.84 2.54 -5.12
CA LEU A 39 -3.68 1.09 -4.89
C LEU A 39 -4.61 0.22 -5.74
N HIS A 40 -5.91 0.51 -5.71
CA HIS A 40 -6.90 -0.28 -6.42
C HIS A 40 -6.77 -0.20 -7.95
N LYS A 41 -6.08 0.79 -8.51
CA LYS A 41 -5.82 0.93 -9.96
C LYS A 41 -4.51 0.29 -10.40
N ALA A 42 -3.70 -0.23 -9.48
CA ALA A 42 -2.41 -0.78 -9.84
C ALA A 42 -2.56 -1.95 -10.82
N PRO A 43 -1.69 -2.02 -11.85
CA PRO A 43 -1.85 -2.98 -12.96
C PRO A 43 -1.54 -4.43 -12.57
N PHE A 44 -0.96 -4.67 -11.39
CA PHE A 44 -0.67 -6.02 -10.89
C PHE A 44 -1.87 -6.69 -10.22
N TRP A 45 -2.94 -5.93 -9.91
CA TRP A 45 -4.16 -6.51 -9.38
C TRP A 45 -4.99 -7.17 -10.48
N SER A 46 -5.46 -8.38 -10.20
CA SER A 46 -6.50 -9.03 -11.01
C SER A 46 -7.85 -8.35 -10.82
N LYS A 47 -8.78 -8.53 -11.77
CA LYS A 47 -10.13 -7.96 -11.70
C LYS A 47 -10.84 -8.26 -10.36
N SER A 48 -10.72 -9.48 -9.85
CA SER A 48 -11.32 -9.87 -8.57
C SER A 48 -10.69 -9.16 -7.37
N GLN A 49 -9.36 -9.02 -7.35
CA GLN A 49 -8.62 -8.31 -6.30
C GLN A 49 -8.95 -6.81 -6.30
N HIS A 50 -9.00 -6.19 -7.49
CA HIS A 50 -9.45 -4.81 -7.64
C HIS A 50 -10.86 -4.60 -7.09
N ASP A 51 -11.82 -5.46 -7.46
CA ASP A 51 -13.22 -5.34 -7.00
C ASP A 51 -13.31 -5.49 -5.48
N PHE A 52 -12.53 -6.43 -4.94
CA PHE A 52 -12.39 -6.65 -3.51
C PHE A 52 -11.89 -5.38 -2.79
N LEU A 53 -10.76 -4.82 -3.22
CA LEU A 53 -10.19 -3.59 -2.65
C LEU A 53 -11.18 -2.42 -2.69
N ILE A 54 -11.83 -2.17 -3.83
CA ILE A 54 -12.79 -1.07 -3.95
C ILE A 54 -14.04 -1.28 -3.09
N SER A 55 -14.56 -2.51 -3.03
CA SER A 55 -15.75 -2.82 -2.23
C SER A 55 -15.51 -2.49 -0.76
N HIS A 56 -14.36 -2.89 -0.20
CA HIS A 56 -14.03 -2.64 1.20
C HIS A 56 -13.63 -1.19 1.46
N TRP A 57 -12.87 -0.58 0.55
CA TRP A 57 -12.54 0.84 0.64
C TRP A 57 -13.78 1.74 0.63
N LYS A 58 -14.79 1.44 -0.18
CA LYS A 58 -16.04 2.21 -0.23
C LYS A 58 -16.98 1.98 0.97
N LYS A 59 -16.90 0.80 1.59
CA LYS A 59 -17.77 0.45 2.72
C LYS A 59 -17.25 0.96 4.05
N ASP A 60 -16.00 1.46 4.10
CA ASP A 60 -15.35 1.90 5.33
C ASP A 60 -15.36 0.80 6.40
N ASP A 61 -15.18 -0.44 5.94
CA ASP A 61 -15.15 -1.65 6.78
C ASP A 61 -13.78 -1.81 7.46
N ASP A 62 -13.62 -2.79 8.35
CA ASP A 62 -12.35 -3.05 9.08
C ASP A 62 -11.13 -3.22 8.14
N TRP A 63 -11.36 -3.58 6.88
CA TRP A 63 -10.33 -3.81 5.88
C TRP A 63 -9.87 -2.53 5.20
N ALA A 64 -10.66 -1.45 5.26
CA ALA A 64 -10.31 -0.15 4.68
C ALA A 64 -9.01 0.39 5.30
N ILE A 65 -8.78 0.14 6.59
CA ILE A 65 -7.52 0.50 7.28
C ILE A 65 -6.32 -0.23 6.65
N PHE A 66 -6.46 -1.52 6.36
CA PHE A 66 -5.37 -2.29 5.75
C PHE A 66 -5.12 -1.93 4.28
N VAL A 67 -6.18 -1.55 3.55
CA VAL A 67 -6.07 -0.98 2.21
C VAL A 67 -5.24 0.30 2.25
N ASP A 68 -5.48 1.18 3.23
CA ASP A 68 -4.72 2.43 3.40
C ASP A 68 -3.26 2.16 3.76
N VAL A 69 -3.00 1.32 4.78
CA VAL A 69 -1.65 0.91 5.18
C VAL A 69 -0.87 0.25 4.04
N LEU A 70 -1.51 -0.62 3.26
CA LEU A 70 -0.88 -1.24 2.11
C LEU A 70 -0.62 -0.22 1.00
N ASN A 71 -1.54 0.74 0.78
CA ASN A 71 -1.36 1.82 -0.18
C ASN A 71 -0.14 2.68 0.19
N GLU A 72 0.02 3.03 1.47
CA GLU A 72 1.19 3.76 1.96
C GLU A 72 2.48 2.96 1.75
N GLN A 73 2.51 1.68 2.09
CA GLN A 73 3.72 0.85 1.94
C GLN A 73 4.13 0.62 0.48
N LEU A 74 3.16 0.56 -0.44
CA LEU A 74 3.40 0.38 -1.87
C LEU A 74 3.67 1.70 -2.60
N HIS A 75 3.45 2.85 -1.97
CA HIS A 75 3.82 4.13 -2.56
C HIS A 75 5.23 4.47 -2.08
N ILE A 76 6.24 4.25 -2.93
CA ILE A 76 7.59 4.75 -2.63
C ILE A 76 7.54 6.28 -2.65
N GLU A 77 7.42 6.92 -1.49
CA GLU A 77 8.18 8.14 -1.26
C GLU A 77 9.58 7.71 -0.81
N ALA A 78 10.57 8.08 -1.60
CA ALA A 78 11.96 7.98 -1.23
C ALA A 78 12.23 8.92 -0.05
N GLU A 79 11.82 8.57 1.16
CA GLU A 79 12.30 9.17 2.40
C GLU A 79 13.72 8.62 2.67
N GLY A 80 14.60 9.00 1.75
CA GLY A 80 15.99 8.58 1.64
C GLY A 80 16.65 9.44 0.58
N SER A 81 16.81 10.73 0.89
CA SER A 81 17.59 11.74 0.13
C SER A 81 16.80 12.67 -0.78
N GLY A 82 15.92 13.46 -0.17
CA GLY A 82 15.55 14.80 -0.62
C GLY A 82 15.97 15.85 0.39
N SER A 83 17.19 15.74 0.97
CA SER A 83 17.83 16.92 1.54
C SER A 83 17.96 17.94 0.41
N CYS A 84 17.04 18.89 0.34
CA CYS A 84 17.35 20.18 -0.26
C CYS A 84 18.25 20.92 0.74
N ASP A 85 19.48 20.44 0.86
CA ASP A 85 20.58 21.32 1.21
C ASP A 85 20.63 22.36 0.09
N VAL A 86 20.24 23.59 0.40
CA VAL A 86 20.54 24.75 -0.43
C VAL A 86 21.92 25.23 -0.01
N PRO A 87 23.00 24.92 -0.73
CA PRO A 87 24.17 25.77 -0.73
C PRO A 87 23.94 26.81 -1.83
N SER A 88 23.10 27.80 -1.57
CA SER A 88 23.11 29.02 -2.38
C SER A 88 24.03 30.05 -1.73
N HIS A 89 25.32 29.69 -1.65
CA HIS A 89 26.37 30.69 -1.71
C HIS A 89 26.55 31.12 -3.17
N LYS A 90 26.07 32.32 -3.47
CA LYS A 90 26.61 33.19 -4.52
C LYS A 90 26.50 34.61 -3.93
N SER A 91 27.53 35.14 -3.28
CA SER A 91 28.65 35.84 -3.93
C SER A 91 28.14 36.92 -4.90
N THR A 92 27.71 38.06 -4.36
CA THR A 92 28.18 39.43 -4.65
C THR A 92 27.22 40.45 -4.04
#